data_AF-A0A7W0HG69-F1
#
_entry.id   AF-A0A7W0HG69-F1
#
_cell.length_a   1.000
_cell.length_b   1.000
_cell.length_c   1.000
_cell.angle_alpha   90.00
_cell.angle_beta   90.00
_cell.angle_gamma   90.00
#
_symmetry.space_group_name_H-M   'P 1'
#
loop_
_entity.id
_entity.type
_entity.pdbx_description
1 polymer ?
#
loop_
_entity_poly.entity_id
_entity_poly.type
_entity_poly.pdbx_seq_one_letter_code
_entity_poly.pdbx_strand_id
1 'polypeptide(L)'
;MQILVVAATRLEVAPLAAAFSCDTAAGQPLVTCAAAGHQVDVLIAGIGMVATAAWCARALAQRRYDFALNLGVCGTFDRSLPLGTVVHVVSDHLAELGAEDGEHFLTMHDLRLVADATFKNSSAPVNSIIDRLPRVAGITVNTVHGSDRSIAAIVQRLSPQVESMEGAAFMYACTINAVPFAQVRAISNVIEKRNRAAWNLPLAIGNLGEVAIAAIEGA
;
A
#
# COMPACT_ATOMS: atom_id res chain seq x y z
N MET A 1 -4.45 22.06 0.61
CA MET A 1 -3.18 21.30 0.41
C MET A 1 -3.18 20.65 -0.96
N GLN A 2 -2.00 20.20 -1.41
CA GLN A 2 -1.79 19.32 -2.55
C GLN A 2 -1.56 17.90 -2.05
N ILE A 3 -2.49 16.98 -2.33
CA ILE A 3 -2.49 15.61 -1.82
C ILE A 3 -2.37 14.63 -2.98
N LEU A 4 -1.42 13.71 -2.91
CA LEU A 4 -1.32 12.59 -3.85
C LEU A 4 -1.99 11.35 -3.28
N VAL A 5 -2.97 10.78 -3.97
CA VAL A 5 -3.56 9.48 -3.67
C VAL A 5 -3.08 8.48 -4.70
N VAL A 6 -2.47 7.38 -4.26
CA VAL A 6 -1.95 6.32 -5.14
C VAL A 6 -2.68 5.02 -4.85
N ALA A 7 -3.24 4.40 -5.88
CA ALA A 7 -3.81 3.07 -5.82
C ALA A 7 -3.38 2.22 -7.02
N ALA A 8 -3.43 0.90 -6.86
CA ALA A 8 -3.08 -0.03 -7.94
C ALA A 8 -4.20 -0.07 -8.98
N THR A 9 -5.45 -0.03 -8.53
CA THR A 9 -6.63 -0.18 -9.39
C THR A 9 -7.69 0.90 -9.14
N ARG A 10 -8.55 1.13 -10.12
CA ARG A 10 -9.71 2.04 -9.99
C ARG A 10 -10.70 1.58 -8.93
N LEU A 11 -10.84 0.27 -8.73
CA LEU A 11 -11.79 -0.31 -7.78
C LEU A 11 -11.46 0.10 -6.34
N GLU A 12 -10.17 0.13 -5.98
CA GLU A 12 -9.72 0.45 -4.62
C GLU A 12 -10.02 1.90 -4.20
N VAL A 13 -10.13 2.81 -5.18
CA VAL A 13 -10.44 4.23 -4.93
C VAL A 13 -11.83 4.61 -5.43
N ALA A 14 -12.65 3.67 -5.88
CA ALA A 14 -13.97 3.97 -6.42
C ALA A 14 -14.87 4.74 -5.44
N PRO A 15 -14.92 4.42 -4.12
CA PRO A 15 -15.71 5.20 -3.17
C PRO A 15 -15.21 6.65 -3.04
N LEU A 16 -13.90 6.85 -2.96
CA LEU A 16 -13.27 8.16 -2.86
C LEU A 16 -13.49 8.98 -4.14
N ALA A 17 -13.31 8.36 -5.30
CA ALA A 17 -13.53 9.00 -6.60
C ALA A 17 -14.99 9.43 -6.76
N ALA A 18 -15.95 8.62 -6.30
CA ALA A 18 -17.37 8.97 -6.29
C ALA A 18 -17.66 10.14 -5.33
N ALA A 19 -17.15 10.09 -4.10
CA ALA A 19 -17.36 11.14 -3.10
C ALA A 19 -16.83 12.51 -3.55
N PHE A 20 -15.70 12.53 -4.25
CA PHE A 20 -15.02 13.76 -4.68
C PHE A 20 -15.21 14.08 -6.17
N SER A 21 -16.08 13.36 -6.86
CA SER A 21 -16.32 13.54 -8.31
C SER A 21 -15.05 13.52 -9.16
N CYS A 22 -14.08 12.68 -8.80
CA CYS A 22 -12.83 12.52 -9.53
C CYS A 22 -13.06 11.55 -10.71
N ASP A 23 -12.99 12.05 -11.95
CA ASP A 23 -13.17 11.22 -13.15
C ASP A 23 -11.95 10.35 -13.43
N THR A 24 -11.76 9.32 -12.62
CA THR A 24 -10.70 8.34 -12.87
C THR A 24 -10.96 7.56 -14.16
N ALA A 25 -12.16 7.53 -14.74
CA ALA A 25 -12.44 6.73 -15.93
C ALA A 25 -11.84 7.30 -17.24
N ALA A 26 -11.36 8.55 -17.22
CA ALA A 26 -10.86 9.32 -18.38
C ALA A 26 -9.61 8.75 -19.12
N GLY A 27 -9.20 7.51 -18.86
CA GLY A 27 -8.09 6.85 -19.56
C GLY A 27 -6.69 7.33 -19.17
N GLN A 28 -6.57 8.41 -18.40
CA GLN A 28 -5.31 8.87 -17.82
C GLN A 28 -5.01 8.12 -16.51
N PRO A 29 -3.73 7.89 -16.20
CA PRO A 29 -3.34 7.29 -14.92
C PRO A 29 -3.46 8.28 -13.76
N LEU A 30 -3.28 9.59 -14.01
CA LEU A 30 -3.38 10.65 -12.99
C LEU A 30 -4.56 11.56 -13.30
N VAL A 31 -5.42 11.81 -12.31
CA VAL A 31 -6.56 12.72 -12.43
C VAL A 31 -6.56 13.67 -11.24
N THR A 32 -6.75 14.96 -11.50
CA THR A 32 -6.84 16.00 -10.46
C THR A 32 -8.31 16.33 -10.19
N CYS A 33 -8.69 16.41 -8.92
CA CYS A 33 -10.00 16.88 -8.47
C CYS A 33 -9.86 17.82 -7.26
N ALA A 34 -10.87 18.67 -7.05
CA ALA A 34 -10.97 19.51 -5.87
C ALA A 34 -11.88 18.83 -4.84
N ALA A 35 -11.37 18.59 -3.63
CA ALA A 35 -12.08 17.87 -2.58
C ALA A 35 -11.81 18.52 -1.22
N ALA A 36 -12.87 18.86 -0.48
CA ALA A 36 -12.78 19.44 0.86
C ALA A 36 -11.86 20.67 1.00
N GLY A 37 -11.70 21.48 -0.06
CA GLY A 37 -10.76 22.63 -0.07
C GLY A 37 -9.30 22.26 -0.38
N HIS A 38 -9.03 21.00 -0.70
CA HIS A 38 -7.74 20.48 -1.15
C HIS A 38 -7.77 20.20 -2.66
N GLN A 39 -6.59 20.19 -3.25
CA GLN A 39 -6.35 19.65 -4.58
C GLN A 39 -5.84 18.22 -4.40
N VAL A 40 -6.55 17.26 -4.98
CA VAL A 40 -6.27 15.83 -4.83
C VAL A 40 -5.95 15.25 -6.19
N ASP A 41 -4.73 14.74 -6.32
CA ASP A 41 -4.28 14.00 -7.49
C ASP A 41 -4.45 12.50 -7.21
N VAL A 42 -5.34 11.84 -7.95
CA VAL A 42 -5.57 10.40 -7.86
C VAL A 42 -4.80 9.70 -8.97
N LEU A 43 -3.77 8.95 -8.58
CA LEU A 43 -2.90 8.15 -9.42
C LEU A 43 -3.30 6.67 -9.36
N ILE A 44 -3.75 6.13 -10.49
CA ILE A 44 -3.88 4.70 -10.71
C ILE A 44 -2.57 4.20 -11.31
N ALA A 45 -1.70 3.67 -10.45
CA ALA A 45 -0.34 3.29 -10.84
C ALA A 45 -0.28 1.95 -11.58
N GLY A 46 -1.26 1.07 -11.37
CA GLY A 46 -1.21 -0.33 -11.79
C GLY A 46 -0.66 -1.24 -10.69
N ILE A 47 -0.87 -2.54 -10.86
CA ILE A 47 -0.50 -3.57 -9.87
C ILE A 47 1.01 -3.82 -9.90
N GLY A 48 1.60 -3.98 -8.72
CA GLY A 48 2.98 -4.39 -8.56
C GLY A 48 3.99 -3.24 -8.38
N MET A 49 5.21 -3.63 -7.99
CA MET A 49 6.24 -2.70 -7.55
C MET A 49 6.71 -1.76 -8.67
N VAL A 50 6.94 -2.29 -9.88
CA VAL A 50 7.52 -1.52 -11.00
C VAL A 50 6.60 -0.38 -11.43
N ALA A 51 5.33 -0.70 -11.66
CA ALA A 51 4.34 0.28 -12.09
C ALA A 51 4.15 1.35 -11.01
N THR A 52 4.03 0.94 -9.75
CA THR A 52 3.96 1.84 -8.59
C THR A 52 5.15 2.77 -8.50
N ALA A 53 6.37 2.24 -8.47
CA ALA A 53 7.59 3.04 -8.36
C ALA A 53 7.72 4.05 -9.51
N ALA A 54 7.53 3.60 -10.75
CA ALA A 54 7.69 4.45 -11.93
C ALA A 54 6.68 5.60 -11.98
N TRP A 55 5.40 5.31 -11.75
CA TRP A 55 4.36 6.32 -11.80
C TRP A 55 4.40 7.27 -10.59
N CYS A 56 4.69 6.76 -9.39
CA CYS A 56 4.88 7.60 -8.21
C CYS A 56 6.07 8.54 -8.40
N ALA A 57 7.24 8.02 -8.80
CA ALA A 57 8.42 8.83 -9.03
C ALA A 57 8.16 9.91 -10.09
N ARG A 58 7.45 9.57 -11.18
CA ARG A 58 7.05 10.55 -12.20
C ARG A 58 6.14 11.64 -11.63
N ALA A 59 5.11 11.28 -10.88
CA ALA A 59 4.17 12.25 -10.30
C ALA A 59 4.88 13.18 -9.28
N LEU A 60 5.68 12.61 -8.39
CA LEU A 60 6.44 13.33 -7.35
C LEU A 60 7.52 14.25 -7.94
N ALA A 61 8.11 13.89 -9.08
CA ALA A 61 9.08 14.74 -9.78
C ALA A 61 8.42 15.93 -10.49
N GLN A 62 7.13 15.82 -10.86
CA GLN A 62 6.42 16.83 -11.65
C GLN A 62 5.69 17.86 -10.79
N ARG A 63 5.31 17.51 -9.55
CA ARG A 63 4.51 18.35 -8.66
C ARG A 63 4.99 18.19 -7.23
N ARG A 64 4.88 19.28 -6.45
CA ARG A 64 5.08 19.23 -5.00
C ARG A 64 3.77 18.85 -4.33
N TYR A 65 3.83 17.87 -3.44
CA TYR A 65 2.72 17.44 -2.61
C TYR A 65 3.05 17.69 -1.14
N ASP A 66 2.04 18.07 -0.37
CA ASP A 66 2.14 18.23 1.08
C ASP A 66 2.24 16.84 1.76
N PHE A 67 1.50 15.85 1.24
CA PHE A 67 1.68 14.45 1.58
C PHE A 67 1.10 13.50 0.51
N ALA A 68 1.43 12.22 0.62
CA ALA A 68 0.92 11.15 -0.23
C ALA A 68 0.24 10.03 0.56
N LEU A 69 -0.86 9.50 0.04
CA LEU A 69 -1.57 8.33 0.56
C LEU A 69 -1.47 7.19 -0.42
N ASN A 70 -1.04 6.01 0.04
CA ASN A 70 -1.19 4.79 -0.73
C ASN A 70 -2.37 3.99 -0.20
N LEU A 71 -3.40 3.87 -1.01
CA LEU A 71 -4.66 3.21 -0.69
C LEU A 71 -4.76 1.89 -1.44
N GLY A 72 -5.23 0.85 -0.77
CA GLY A 72 -5.60 -0.39 -1.43
C GLY A 72 -5.94 -1.50 -0.46
N VAL A 73 -6.13 -2.71 -0.98
CA VAL A 73 -6.42 -3.88 -0.17
C VAL A 73 -5.13 -4.66 0.17
N CYS A 74 -5.20 -5.49 1.21
CA CYS A 74 -4.11 -6.39 1.59
C CYS A 74 -4.64 -7.73 2.10
N GLY A 75 -3.81 -8.76 2.02
CA GLY A 75 -4.02 -10.01 2.77
C GLY A 75 -3.39 -9.92 4.16
N THR A 76 -3.92 -10.65 5.13
CA THR A 76 -3.34 -10.71 6.48
C THR A 76 -2.86 -12.11 6.86
N PHE A 77 -1.71 -12.18 7.52
CA PHE A 77 -1.23 -13.38 8.22
C PHE A 77 -1.72 -13.42 9.67
N ASP A 78 -2.15 -12.28 10.20
CA ASP A 78 -2.56 -12.09 11.58
C ASP A 78 -4.09 -12.24 11.71
N ARG A 79 -4.52 -13.38 12.24
CA ARG A 79 -5.95 -13.69 12.43
C ARG A 79 -6.64 -12.83 13.49
N SER A 80 -5.89 -12.05 14.27
CA SER A 80 -6.46 -11.07 15.20
C SER A 80 -6.98 -9.81 14.50
N LEU A 81 -6.63 -9.61 13.22
CA LEU A 81 -7.11 -8.51 12.39
C LEU A 81 -8.29 -8.97 11.50
N PRO A 82 -9.55 -8.60 11.82
CA PRO A 82 -10.71 -9.02 11.05
C PRO A 82 -10.71 -8.47 9.62
N LEU A 83 -11.40 -9.15 8.71
CA LEU A 83 -11.66 -8.62 7.37
C LEU A 83 -12.37 -7.26 7.44
N GLY A 84 -11.98 -6.34 6.57
CA GLY A 84 -12.46 -4.97 6.57
C GLY A 84 -11.72 -4.03 7.51
N THR A 85 -10.85 -4.53 8.40
CA THR A 85 -10.02 -3.65 9.24
C THR A 85 -9.11 -2.83 8.34
N VAL A 86 -9.12 -1.51 8.54
CA VAL A 86 -8.23 -0.57 7.87
C VAL A 86 -7.02 -0.34 8.78
N VAL A 87 -5.82 -0.50 8.22
CA VAL A 87 -4.55 -0.47 8.96
C VAL A 87 -3.60 0.54 8.35
N HIS A 88 -2.72 1.09 9.20
CA HIS A 88 -1.59 1.91 8.79
C HIS A 88 -0.34 1.04 8.75
N VAL A 89 0.19 0.79 7.56
CA VAL A 89 1.44 0.04 7.40
C VAL A 89 2.60 1.00 7.68
N VAL A 90 3.30 0.79 8.80
CA VAL A 90 4.37 1.68 9.28
C VAL A 90 5.77 1.18 8.94
N SER A 91 5.89 -0.07 8.54
CA SER A 91 7.09 -0.68 7.99
C SER A 91 6.70 -1.67 6.91
N ASP A 92 7.38 -1.68 5.78
CA ASP A 92 7.12 -2.60 4.67
C ASP A 92 8.43 -3.18 4.13
N HIS A 93 8.47 -4.49 3.87
CA HIS A 93 9.67 -5.19 3.44
C HIS A 93 9.47 -5.82 2.05
N LEU A 94 10.47 -5.68 1.16
CA LEU A 94 10.52 -6.36 -0.13
C LEU A 94 10.82 -7.84 0.09
N ALA A 95 9.78 -8.66 0.17
CA ALA A 95 9.90 -10.07 0.54
C ALA A 95 10.84 -10.86 -0.38
N GLU A 96 10.86 -10.52 -1.66
CA GLU A 96 11.58 -11.26 -2.71
C GLU A 96 13.01 -10.71 -2.96
N LEU A 97 13.43 -9.63 -2.29
CA LEU A 97 14.74 -9.03 -2.53
C LEU A 97 15.87 -9.84 -1.86
N GLY A 98 16.46 -10.74 -2.63
CA GLY A 98 17.53 -11.65 -2.23
C GLY A 98 17.81 -12.69 -3.31
N ALA A 99 18.37 -13.83 -2.93
CA ALA A 99 18.64 -14.93 -3.86
C ALA A 99 18.22 -16.28 -3.26
N GLU A 100 17.85 -17.23 -4.10
CA GLU A 100 17.64 -18.62 -3.70
C GLU A 100 18.98 -19.36 -3.61
N ASP A 101 19.11 -20.23 -2.61
CA ASP A 101 20.18 -21.24 -2.48
C ASP A 101 19.53 -22.60 -2.16
N GLY A 102 19.08 -23.27 -3.21
CA GLY A 102 18.20 -24.43 -3.11
C GLY A 102 16.87 -24.07 -2.42
N GLU A 103 16.63 -24.65 -1.25
CA GLU A 103 15.42 -24.40 -0.45
C GLU A 103 15.56 -23.19 0.49
N HIS A 104 16.75 -22.58 0.55
CA HIS A 104 17.05 -21.44 1.40
C HIS A 104 16.94 -20.11 0.64
N PHE A 105 16.67 -19.04 1.38
CA PHE A 105 16.70 -17.66 0.88
C PHE A 105 17.86 -16.91 1.50
N LEU A 106 18.74 -16.37 0.66
CA LEU A 106 19.85 -15.50 1.03
C LEU A 106 19.36 -14.04 1.01
N THR A 107 19.48 -13.37 2.15
CA THR A 107 19.19 -11.94 2.26
C THR A 107 20.30 -11.11 1.59
N MET A 108 20.04 -9.82 1.36
CA MET A 108 21.07 -8.89 0.88
C MET A 108 22.29 -8.83 1.81
N HIS A 109 22.08 -9.01 3.11
CA HIS A 109 23.16 -9.12 4.09
C HIS A 109 24.00 -10.40 3.88
N ASP A 110 23.37 -11.55 3.67
CA ASP A 110 24.07 -12.82 3.42
C ASP A 110 24.89 -12.76 2.12
N LEU A 111 24.34 -12.07 1.11
CA LEU A 111 25.00 -11.80 -0.17
C LEU A 111 26.10 -10.72 -0.08
N ARG A 112 26.23 -10.03 1.06
CA ARG A 112 27.15 -8.88 1.25
C ARG A 112 26.92 -7.76 0.23
N LEU A 113 25.67 -7.54 -0.15
CA LEU A 113 25.25 -6.49 -1.06
C LEU A 113 24.52 -5.38 -0.30
N VAL A 114 24.82 -4.13 -0.64
CA VAL A 114 24.17 -2.96 -0.04
C VAL A 114 22.84 -2.72 -0.75
N ALA A 115 21.72 -2.93 -0.05
CA ALA A 115 20.40 -2.59 -0.53
C ALA A 115 19.42 -2.41 0.66
N ASP A 116 18.52 -1.44 0.54
CA ASP A 116 17.41 -1.29 1.46
C ASP A 116 16.29 -2.24 1.06
N ALA A 117 16.00 -3.21 1.93
CA ALA A 117 14.87 -4.13 1.77
C ALA A 117 13.66 -3.72 2.62
N THR A 118 13.86 -2.92 3.66
CA THR A 118 12.81 -2.50 4.60
C THR A 118 12.66 -0.98 4.58
N PHE A 119 11.44 -0.51 4.36
CA PHE A 119 11.11 0.92 4.36
C PHE A 119 10.24 1.23 5.56
N LYS A 120 10.59 2.28 6.31
CA LYS A 120 9.85 2.72 7.49
C LYS A 120 9.19 4.04 7.23
N ASN A 121 7.92 4.14 7.60
CA ASN A 121 7.18 5.38 7.58
C ASN A 121 7.59 6.24 8.80
N SER A 122 8.74 6.92 8.66
CA SER A 122 9.39 7.65 9.76
C SER A 122 8.89 9.10 9.89
N SER A 123 8.19 9.60 8.87
CA SER A 123 7.68 10.97 8.78
C SER A 123 6.28 10.97 8.18
N ALA A 124 5.37 10.27 8.84
CA ALA A 124 3.96 10.24 8.45
C ALA A 124 3.35 11.66 8.55
N PRO A 125 2.37 12.00 7.70
CA PRO A 125 1.62 13.24 7.85
C PRO A 125 0.88 13.25 9.19
N VAL A 126 0.80 14.42 9.83
CA VAL A 126 -0.02 14.58 11.04
C VAL A 126 -1.49 14.50 10.62
N ASN A 127 -2.14 13.37 10.91
CA ASN A 127 -3.51 13.13 10.50
C ASN A 127 -4.23 12.25 11.53
N SER A 128 -5.14 12.86 12.29
CA SER A 128 -5.82 12.18 13.40
C SER A 128 -6.61 10.93 13.00
N ILE A 129 -7.06 10.83 11.74
CA ILE A 129 -7.76 9.66 11.23
C ILE A 129 -6.77 8.50 11.07
N ILE A 130 -5.64 8.76 10.42
CA ILE A 130 -4.59 7.77 10.19
C ILE A 130 -3.92 7.35 11.51
N ASP A 131 -3.67 8.30 12.41
CA ASP A 131 -3.02 8.06 13.71
C ASP A 131 -3.80 7.09 14.62
N ARG A 132 -5.11 6.95 14.40
CA ARG A 132 -5.99 6.04 15.14
C ARG A 132 -6.05 4.62 14.54
N LEU A 133 -5.51 4.41 13.35
CA LEU A 133 -5.53 3.10 12.70
C LEU A 133 -4.55 2.14 13.41
N PRO A 134 -4.87 0.83 13.48
CA PRO A 134 -3.92 -0.17 13.90
C PRO A 134 -2.64 -0.08 13.06
N ARG A 135 -1.50 0.01 13.74
CA ARG A 135 -0.18 0.09 13.11
C ARG A 135 0.37 -1.31 12.90
N VAL A 136 0.77 -1.64 11.68
CA VAL A 136 1.23 -2.99 11.32
C VAL A 136 2.51 -2.97 10.52
N ALA A 137 3.23 -4.10 10.53
CA ALA A 137 4.32 -4.40 9.62
C ALA A 137 3.83 -5.22 8.41
N GLY A 138 4.16 -4.76 7.21
CA GLY A 138 3.78 -5.38 5.96
C GLY A 138 4.95 -5.96 5.18
N ILE A 139 4.61 -6.74 4.16
CA ILE A 139 5.50 -7.12 3.07
C ILE A 139 4.91 -6.74 1.72
N THR A 140 5.80 -6.46 0.78
CA THR A 140 5.49 -6.26 -0.62
C THR A 140 6.04 -7.41 -1.44
N VAL A 141 5.20 -8.00 -2.28
CA VAL A 141 5.50 -9.17 -3.12
C VAL A 141 5.13 -8.88 -4.58
N ASN A 142 5.80 -9.51 -5.55
CA ASN A 142 5.27 -9.59 -6.91
C ASN A 142 4.47 -10.88 -7.13
N THR A 143 4.65 -11.88 -6.26
CA THR A 143 3.86 -13.10 -6.26
C THR A 143 3.16 -13.28 -4.92
N VAL A 144 1.84 -13.12 -4.90
CA VAL A 144 1.04 -13.27 -3.66
C VAL A 144 1.07 -14.69 -3.12
N HIS A 145 1.13 -14.81 -1.80
CA HIS A 145 1.19 -16.10 -1.14
C HIS A 145 -0.14 -16.84 -1.26
N GLY A 146 -0.05 -18.11 -1.67
CA GLY A 146 -1.22 -18.98 -1.87
C GLY A 146 -0.91 -20.46 -1.74
N SER A 147 0.24 -20.80 -1.13
CA SER A 147 0.70 -22.17 -0.89
C SER A 147 1.20 -22.31 0.55
N ASP A 148 0.89 -23.42 1.21
CA ASP A 148 1.25 -23.62 2.61
C ASP A 148 2.78 -23.56 2.82
N ARG A 149 3.55 -24.09 1.86
CA ARG A 149 5.02 -24.06 1.88
C ARG A 149 5.58 -22.64 1.85
N SER A 150 5.17 -21.81 0.89
CA SER A 150 5.69 -20.43 0.80
C SER A 150 5.20 -19.57 1.97
N ILE A 151 3.97 -19.80 2.45
CA ILE A 151 3.42 -19.11 3.63
C ILE A 151 4.24 -19.44 4.87
N ALA A 152 4.56 -20.71 5.12
CA ALA A 152 5.39 -21.10 6.26
C ALA A 152 6.79 -20.46 6.18
N ALA A 153 7.41 -20.47 4.99
CA ALA A 153 8.73 -19.89 4.77
C ALA A 153 8.76 -18.37 5.03
N ILE A 154 7.76 -17.61 4.55
CA ILE A 154 7.73 -16.16 4.74
C ILE A 154 7.41 -15.77 6.19
N VAL A 155 6.54 -16.52 6.88
CA VAL A 155 6.25 -16.32 8.30
C VAL A 155 7.49 -16.56 9.15
N GLN A 156 8.24 -17.63 8.88
CA GLN A 156 9.48 -17.92 9.56
C GLN A 156 10.55 -16.84 9.32
N ARG A 157 10.65 -16.33 8.09
CA ARG A 157 11.70 -15.37 7.71
C ARG A 157 11.43 -13.93 8.18
N LEU A 158 10.18 -13.46 8.05
CA LEU A 158 9.85 -12.04 8.24
C LEU A 158 8.76 -11.79 9.28
N SER A 159 7.99 -12.82 9.68
CA SER A 159 6.82 -12.68 10.56
C SER A 159 5.90 -11.50 10.19
N PRO A 160 5.50 -11.36 8.92
CA PRO A 160 4.69 -10.23 8.46
C PRO A 160 3.27 -10.28 9.03
N GLN A 161 2.63 -9.13 9.22
CA GLN A 161 1.21 -9.08 9.59
C GLN A 161 0.31 -8.95 8.36
N VAL A 162 0.75 -8.23 7.33
CA VAL A 162 0.00 -8.00 6.09
C VAL A 162 0.87 -8.13 4.84
N GLU A 163 0.23 -8.39 3.70
CA GLU A 163 0.83 -8.52 2.38
C GLU A 163 0.09 -7.65 1.35
N SER A 164 0.85 -6.88 0.57
CA SER A 164 0.37 -6.19 -0.63
C SER A 164 1.39 -6.29 -1.77
N MET A 165 1.11 -5.69 -2.92
CA MET A 165 2.01 -5.78 -4.10
C MET A 165 2.70 -4.45 -4.45
N GLU A 166 2.36 -3.36 -3.76
CA GLU A 166 2.82 -1.99 -4.10
C GLU A 166 3.50 -1.25 -2.94
N GLY A 167 3.25 -1.66 -1.70
CA GLY A 167 3.46 -0.84 -0.50
C GLY A 167 4.88 -0.28 -0.36
N ALA A 168 5.89 -1.15 -0.38
CA ALA A 168 7.30 -0.80 -0.29
C ALA A 168 7.76 0.08 -1.44
N ALA A 169 7.30 -0.18 -2.67
CA ALA A 169 7.65 0.61 -3.84
C ALA A 169 7.13 2.06 -3.73
N PHE A 170 5.90 2.23 -3.24
CA PHE A 170 5.35 3.55 -2.92
C PHE A 170 6.14 4.25 -1.81
N MET A 171 6.42 3.54 -0.70
CA MET A 171 7.19 4.11 0.43
C MET A 171 8.56 4.59 -0.03
N TYR A 172 9.27 3.78 -0.83
CA TYR A 172 10.57 4.14 -1.36
C TYR A 172 10.49 5.37 -2.27
N ALA A 173 9.54 5.41 -3.21
CA ALA A 173 9.34 6.56 -4.08
C ALA A 173 9.08 7.86 -3.30
N CYS A 174 8.27 7.82 -2.24
CA CYS A 174 8.03 8.99 -1.40
C CYS A 174 9.25 9.38 -0.56
N THR A 175 9.97 8.39 -0.01
CA THR A 175 11.16 8.60 0.81
C THR A 175 12.25 9.33 0.04
N ILE A 176 12.60 8.87 -1.17
CA ILE A 176 13.65 9.51 -1.98
C ILE A 176 13.25 10.91 -2.49
N ASN A 177 11.96 11.21 -2.55
CA ASN A 177 11.43 12.53 -2.91
C ASN A 177 11.13 13.41 -1.68
N ALA A 178 11.44 12.94 -0.47
CA ALA A 178 11.20 13.64 0.80
C ALA A 178 9.75 14.13 0.99
N VAL A 179 8.76 13.34 0.53
CA VAL A 179 7.34 13.65 0.70
C VAL A 179 6.77 12.86 1.88
N PRO A 180 6.15 13.49 2.89
CA PRO A 180 5.44 12.78 3.94
C PRO A 180 4.39 11.83 3.37
N PHE A 181 4.26 10.62 3.90
CA PHE A 181 3.35 9.63 3.33
C PHE A 181 2.65 8.74 4.35
N ALA A 182 1.54 8.14 3.97
CA ALA A 182 0.91 7.06 4.70
C ALA A 182 0.52 5.91 3.75
N GLN A 183 0.86 4.69 4.14
CA GLN A 183 0.37 3.48 3.47
C GLN A 183 -0.82 2.96 4.27
N VAL A 184 -2.02 3.03 3.68
CA VAL A 184 -3.28 2.65 4.33
C VAL A 184 -3.90 1.50 3.55
N ARG A 185 -4.08 0.37 4.23
CA ARG A 185 -4.61 -0.84 3.61
C ARG A 185 -5.86 -1.32 4.32
N ALA A 186 -6.80 -1.90 3.59
CA ALA A 186 -7.91 -2.63 4.17
C ALA A 186 -7.75 -4.14 3.96
N ILE A 187 -8.03 -4.92 4.99
CA ILE A 187 -7.85 -6.38 4.94
C ILE A 187 -8.98 -7.01 4.13
N SER A 188 -8.66 -7.56 2.96
CA SER A 188 -9.63 -8.23 2.08
C SER A 188 -9.72 -9.73 2.31
N ASN A 189 -8.66 -10.35 2.82
CA ASN A 189 -8.58 -11.80 3.00
C ASN A 189 -7.52 -12.19 4.03
N VAL A 190 -7.65 -13.40 4.56
CA VAL A 190 -6.57 -14.10 5.26
C VAL A 190 -5.62 -14.70 4.21
N ILE A 191 -4.32 -14.70 4.49
CA ILE A 191 -3.32 -15.41 3.69
C ILE A 191 -3.41 -16.91 4.04
N GLU A 192 -3.77 -17.69 3.04
CA GLU A 192 -3.93 -19.13 3.11
C GLU A 192 -3.73 -19.73 1.72
N LYS A 193 -3.80 -21.06 1.59
CA LYS A 193 -3.88 -21.69 0.27
C LYS A 193 -4.99 -21.02 -0.56
N ARG A 194 -4.65 -20.60 -1.78
CA ARG A 194 -5.47 -19.67 -2.58
C ARG A 194 -6.96 -20.02 -2.57
N ASN A 195 -7.76 -19.18 -1.93
CA ASN A 195 -9.20 -19.37 -1.75
C ASN A 195 -9.93 -18.03 -1.95
N ARG A 196 -10.31 -17.74 -3.20
CA ARG A 196 -10.98 -16.47 -3.54
C ARG A 196 -12.39 -16.35 -2.94
N ALA A 197 -13.03 -17.45 -2.59
CA ALA A 197 -14.38 -17.44 -2.03
C ALA A 197 -14.42 -16.87 -0.60
N ALA A 198 -13.28 -16.90 0.12
CA ALA A 198 -13.16 -16.33 1.46
C ALA A 198 -12.84 -14.82 1.46
N TRP A 199 -12.69 -14.20 0.29
CA TRP A 199 -12.32 -12.79 0.18
C TRP A 199 -13.55 -11.90 0.32
N ASN A 200 -13.41 -10.79 1.03
CA ASN A 200 -14.46 -9.78 1.16
C ASN A 200 -13.98 -8.41 0.67
N LEU A 201 -13.79 -8.33 -0.66
CA LEU A 201 -13.38 -7.09 -1.33
C LEU A 201 -14.39 -5.93 -1.13
N PRO A 202 -15.73 -6.14 -1.23
CA PRO A 202 -16.67 -5.04 -1.04
C PRO A 202 -16.56 -4.39 0.34
N LEU A 203 -16.44 -5.19 1.41
CA LEU A 203 -16.24 -4.69 2.76
C LEU A 203 -14.93 -3.90 2.90
N ALA A 204 -13.83 -4.50 2.44
CA ALA A 204 -12.51 -3.86 2.54
C ALA A 204 -12.46 -2.52 1.77
N ILE A 205 -12.97 -2.49 0.54
CA ILE A 205 -12.99 -1.28 -0.28
C ILE A 205 -13.93 -0.22 0.30
N GLY A 206 -15.10 -0.62 0.82
CA GLY A 206 -16.03 0.29 1.50
C GLY A 206 -15.37 1.00 2.69
N ASN A 207 -14.82 0.21 3.62
CA ASN A 207 -14.17 0.74 4.81
C ASN A 207 -12.92 1.59 4.48
N LEU A 208 -12.12 1.17 3.49
CA LEU A 208 -10.99 1.95 2.99
C LEU A 208 -11.46 3.31 2.48
N GLY A 209 -12.56 3.34 1.73
CA GLY A 209 -13.17 4.55 1.21
C GLY A 209 -13.57 5.53 2.30
N GLU A 210 -14.28 5.07 3.32
CA GLU A 210 -14.69 5.89 4.47
C GLU A 210 -13.48 6.53 5.17
N VAL A 211 -12.45 5.74 5.46
CA VAL A 211 -11.23 6.22 6.10
C VAL A 211 -10.48 7.22 5.21
N ALA A 212 -10.37 6.94 3.92
CA ALA A 212 -9.66 7.80 2.98
C ALA A 212 -10.35 9.15 2.80
N ILE A 213 -11.68 9.17 2.69
CA ILE A 213 -12.47 10.40 2.62
C ILE A 213 -12.26 11.24 3.88
N ALA A 214 -12.44 10.63 5.06
CA ALA A 214 -12.26 11.32 6.34
C ALA A 214 -10.83 11.84 6.54
N ALA A 215 -9.82 11.08 6.10
CA ALA A 215 -8.42 11.50 6.18
C ALA A 215 -8.12 12.71 5.29
N ILE A 216 -8.75 12.82 4.11
CA ILE A 216 -8.59 13.96 3.20
C ILE A 216 -9.37 15.18 3.70
N GLU A 217 -10.58 14.98 4.23
CA GLU A 217 -11.39 16.07 4.81
C GLU A 217 -10.77 16.66 6.08
N GLY A 218 -10.04 15.85 6.85
CA GLY A 218 -9.37 16.25 8.09
C GLY A 218 -7.91 16.70 7.90
N ALA A 219 -7.47 16.92 6.67
CA ALA A 219 -6.08 17.27 6.32
C ALA A 219 -5.75 18.75 6.58
#